data_AF-A0A453IYZ7-F1
#
_entry.id   AF-A0A453IYZ7-F1
#
_cell.length_a   1.000
_cell.length_b   1.000
_cell.length_c   1.000
_cell.angle_alpha   90.00
_cell.angle_beta   90.00
_cell.angle_gamma   90.00
#
_symmetry.space_group_name_H-M   'P 1'
#
loop_
_entity.id
_entity.type
_entity.pdbx_description
1 polymer ?
#
loop_
_entity_poly.entity_id
_entity_poly.type
_entity_poly.pdbx_seq_one_letter_code
_entity_poly.pdbx_strand_id
1 'polypeptide(L)'
;SQADLYLETYQVLDLEMSRLREIQRWQASAASKLAADMQRFSRPERLVNGPTVTHFWSMLKLLDVLLQLDHLKNAKASIPNDFSWYKRTFTQVSTQWQDTDTMREELDDLQIFLSTRWAILLNLHAEMFRTNTVEDILQVLIVFCVESLELDFALLFPERHTLLRVLPVLVVLATSSEKESESLYKRVKINRLLNIFKNDPVIPAFPDLHLSPAAMLKELSSYFQNFSSQIRLLTLPAPHEIPPRELQDYQRHYLILNHMGTIRAEHDDFSIRFASAMNQMITLKSSDGADNDWSRDIKGNMYDTVVEGFQLLSRWTGRIWEQCAWKFSRPCKEPPISDSQQDSATFFDYEKVVRWNYTAEERRALLELIGYIKSIGLMMQHCDTLVSEALWETIHMEVQDFVQDKLDTMLRTTFRKKKDLSRILSDMRTLSADWMANTSKADPEQHSLHQETEEMRQSTFYPRPVAPTAAQV
;
A
#
# COMPACT_ATOMS: atom_id res chain seq x y z
N SER A 1 -29.28 -34.03 -25.89
CA SER A 1 -28.78 -33.98 -27.28
C SER A 1 -27.56 -33.07 -27.35
N GLN A 2 -26.82 -33.02 -28.47
CA GLN A 2 -25.70 -32.08 -28.60
C GLN A 2 -26.15 -30.61 -28.50
N ALA A 3 -27.36 -30.29 -28.98
CA ALA A 3 -27.96 -28.97 -28.87
C ALA A 3 -28.28 -28.61 -27.41
N ASP A 4 -28.82 -29.56 -26.64
CA ASP A 4 -29.12 -29.33 -25.21
C ASP A 4 -27.84 -29.07 -24.42
N LEU A 5 -26.75 -29.80 -24.70
CA LEU A 5 -25.45 -29.57 -24.07
C LEU A 5 -24.89 -28.18 -24.38
N TYR A 6 -25.03 -27.70 -25.62
CA TYR A 6 -24.61 -26.34 -25.97
C TYR A 6 -25.45 -25.27 -25.27
N LEU A 7 -26.76 -25.49 -25.13
CA LEU A 7 -27.66 -24.59 -24.42
C LEU A 7 -27.34 -24.53 -22.92
N GLU A 8 -27.16 -25.68 -22.27
CA GLU A 8 -26.77 -25.75 -20.86
C GLU A 8 -25.40 -25.11 -20.62
N THR A 9 -24.42 -25.41 -21.48
CA THR A 9 -23.08 -24.82 -21.39
C THR A 9 -23.12 -23.31 -21.57
N TYR A 10 -23.92 -22.82 -22.52
CA TYR A 10 -24.14 -21.38 -22.71
C TYR A 10 -24.74 -20.74 -21.46
N GLN A 11 -25.80 -21.31 -20.88
CA GLN A 11 -26.47 -20.75 -19.71
C GLN A 11 -25.55 -20.66 -18.49
N VAL A 12 -24.71 -21.67 -18.26
CA VAL A 12 -23.73 -21.66 -17.17
C VAL A 12 -22.68 -20.58 -17.41
N LEU A 13 -22.13 -20.50 -18.62
CA LEU A 13 -21.06 -19.55 -18.95
C LEU A 13 -21.56 -18.11 -19.07
N ASP A 14 -22.80 -17.85 -19.50
CA ASP A 14 -23.35 -16.49 -19.65
C ASP A 14 -23.31 -15.71 -18.33
N LEU A 15 -23.63 -16.39 -17.21
CA LEU A 15 -23.55 -15.80 -15.88
C LEU A 15 -22.12 -15.34 -15.55
N GLU A 16 -21.13 -16.18 -15.82
CA GLU A 16 -19.72 -15.87 -15.56
C GLU A 16 -19.18 -14.80 -16.54
N MET A 17 -19.62 -14.82 -17.80
CA MET A 17 -19.28 -13.77 -18.78
C MET A 17 -19.93 -12.42 -18.42
N SER A 18 -21.12 -12.42 -17.82
CA SER A 18 -21.72 -11.20 -17.28
C SER A 18 -20.85 -10.57 -16.19
N ARG A 19 -20.25 -11.38 -15.30
CA ARG A 19 -19.29 -10.89 -14.29
C ARG A 19 -18.03 -10.31 -14.93
N LEU A 20 -17.50 -10.93 -16.00
CA LEU A 20 -16.35 -10.38 -16.74
C LEU A 20 -16.69 -9.05 -17.41
N ARG A 21 -17.90 -8.90 -17.97
CA ARG A 21 -18.41 -7.62 -18.50
C ARG A 21 -18.53 -6.57 -17.40
N GLU A 22 -19.00 -6.94 -16.21
CA GLU A 22 -19.05 -6.03 -15.05
C GLU A 22 -17.65 -5.56 -14.64
N ILE A 23 -16.66 -6.46 -14.59
CA ILE A 23 -15.26 -6.09 -14.31
C ILE A 23 -14.73 -5.13 -15.38
N GLN A 24 -14.99 -5.40 -16.67
CA GLN A 24 -14.58 -4.54 -17.78
C GLN A 24 -15.20 -3.13 -17.69
N ARG A 25 -16.49 -3.03 -17.33
CA ARG A 25 -17.17 -1.74 -17.13
C ARG A 25 -16.69 -1.02 -15.86
N TRP A 26 -16.50 -1.76 -14.77
CA TRP A 26 -16.02 -1.22 -13.50
C TRP A 26 -14.62 -0.62 -13.64
N GLN A 27 -13.67 -1.35 -14.26
CA GLN A 27 -12.32 -0.84 -14.44
C GLN A 27 -12.30 0.41 -15.33
N ALA A 28 -13.18 0.47 -16.35
CA ALA A 28 -13.28 1.65 -17.21
C ALA A 28 -13.80 2.87 -16.45
N SER A 29 -14.83 2.70 -15.62
CA SER A 29 -15.33 3.76 -14.74
C SER A 29 -14.29 4.20 -13.72
N ALA A 30 -13.57 3.26 -13.11
CA ALA A 30 -12.52 3.52 -12.13
C ALA A 30 -11.34 4.29 -12.77
N ALA A 31 -10.89 3.87 -13.95
CA ALA A 31 -9.84 4.54 -14.70
C ALA A 31 -10.21 5.98 -15.08
N SER A 32 -11.43 6.19 -15.58
CA SER A 32 -11.92 7.52 -15.94
C SER A 32 -12.01 8.46 -14.73
N LYS A 33 -12.52 7.96 -13.59
CA LYS A 33 -12.58 8.72 -12.34
C LYS A 33 -11.19 9.05 -11.80
N LEU A 34 -10.25 8.10 -11.84
CA LEU A 34 -8.87 8.32 -11.41
C LEU A 34 -8.18 9.38 -12.28
N ALA A 35 -8.31 9.30 -13.61
CA ALA A 35 -7.75 10.29 -14.52
C ALA A 35 -8.34 11.69 -14.30
N ALA A 36 -9.66 11.79 -14.14
CA ALA A 36 -10.32 13.06 -13.85
C ALA A 36 -9.89 13.68 -12.52
N ASP A 37 -9.68 12.84 -11.50
CA ASP A 37 -9.21 13.29 -10.19
C ASP A 37 -7.73 13.71 -10.22
N MET A 38 -6.87 12.97 -10.91
CA MET A 38 -5.49 13.37 -11.21
C MET A 38 -5.42 14.72 -11.93
N GLN A 39 -6.27 14.93 -12.94
CA GLN A 39 -6.35 16.20 -13.65
C GLN A 39 -6.78 17.35 -12.73
N ARG A 40 -7.71 17.11 -11.80
CA ARG A 40 -8.21 18.14 -10.86
C ARG A 40 -7.09 18.77 -10.04
N PHE A 41 -6.10 17.98 -9.62
CA PHE A 41 -4.96 18.44 -8.83
C PHE A 41 -3.79 18.98 -9.65
N SER A 42 -3.86 18.85 -10.98
CA SER A 42 -2.89 19.43 -11.90
C SER A 42 -3.30 20.83 -12.39
N ARG A 43 -4.47 21.33 -11.98
CA ARG A 43 -4.93 22.69 -12.34
C ARG A 43 -4.13 23.76 -11.58
N PRO A 44 -3.72 24.88 -12.21
CA PRO A 44 -2.91 25.91 -11.57
C PRO A 44 -3.46 26.44 -10.24
N GLU A 45 -4.78 26.59 -10.15
CA GLU A 45 -5.51 27.04 -8.95
C GLU A 45 -5.41 26.07 -7.76
N ARG A 46 -5.15 24.79 -8.04
CA ARG A 46 -5.06 23.70 -7.05
C ARG A 46 -3.63 23.28 -6.75
N LEU A 47 -2.64 23.75 -7.51
CA LEU A 47 -1.22 23.48 -7.20
C LEU A 47 -0.80 24.03 -5.82
N VAL A 48 -1.46 25.09 -5.34
CA VAL A 48 -1.24 25.67 -4.01
C VAL A 48 -1.93 24.84 -2.90
N ASN A 49 -3.06 24.19 -3.22
CA ASN A 49 -3.86 23.37 -2.31
C ASN A 49 -3.86 21.91 -2.79
N GLY A 50 -2.64 21.37 -2.98
CA GLY A 50 -2.44 20.02 -3.52
C GLY A 50 -3.15 18.93 -2.71
N PRO A 51 -3.12 17.67 -3.19
CA PRO A 51 -3.79 16.57 -2.49
C PRO A 51 -3.23 16.40 -1.08
N THR A 52 -4.08 16.01 -0.15
CA THR A 52 -3.64 15.56 1.18
C THR A 52 -2.97 14.19 1.07
N VAL A 53 -2.21 13.80 2.09
CA VAL A 53 -1.57 12.46 2.17
C VAL A 53 -2.61 11.34 2.05
N THR A 54 -3.76 11.48 2.72
CA THR A 54 -4.88 10.53 2.60
C THR A 54 -5.41 10.43 1.17
N HIS A 55 -5.43 11.54 0.44
CA HIS A 55 -5.86 11.56 -0.95
C HIS A 55 -4.83 10.92 -1.88
N PHE A 56 -3.52 11.14 -1.64
CA PHE A 56 -2.46 10.40 -2.34
C PHE A 56 -2.64 8.89 -2.17
N TRP A 57 -2.81 8.41 -0.93
CA TRP A 57 -3.06 7.00 -0.66
C TRP A 57 -4.31 6.47 -1.37
N SER A 58 -5.38 7.27 -1.46
CA SER A 58 -6.60 6.87 -2.16
C SER A 58 -6.36 6.68 -3.66
N MET A 59 -5.62 7.60 -4.30
CA MET A 59 -5.24 7.47 -5.72
C MET A 59 -4.32 6.26 -5.94
N LEU A 60 -3.31 6.07 -5.09
CA LEU A 60 -2.34 4.98 -5.20
C LEU A 60 -2.98 3.61 -4.96
N LYS A 61 -3.85 3.48 -3.95
CA LYS A 61 -4.59 2.24 -3.68
C LYS A 61 -5.54 1.88 -4.83
N LEU A 62 -6.20 2.87 -5.44
CA LEU A 62 -7.05 2.61 -6.62
C LEU A 62 -6.21 2.18 -7.82
N LEU A 63 -5.07 2.83 -8.07
CA LEU A 63 -4.13 2.41 -9.11
C LEU A 63 -3.64 0.97 -8.87
N ASP A 64 -3.27 0.64 -7.64
CA ASP A 64 -2.82 -0.70 -7.25
C ASP A 64 -3.88 -1.78 -7.52
N VAL A 65 -5.15 -1.51 -7.20
CA VAL A 65 -6.26 -2.42 -7.52
C VAL A 65 -6.40 -2.63 -9.03
N LEU A 66 -6.30 -1.57 -9.84
CA LEU A 66 -6.35 -1.68 -11.30
C LEU A 66 -5.20 -2.55 -11.84
N LEU A 67 -3.99 -2.39 -11.29
CA LEU A 67 -2.81 -3.18 -11.66
C LEU A 67 -2.95 -4.65 -11.26
N GLN A 68 -3.42 -4.92 -10.04
CA GLN A 68 -3.67 -6.29 -9.57
C GLN A 68 -4.71 -6.99 -10.43
N LEU A 69 -5.79 -6.31 -10.82
CA LEU A 69 -6.83 -6.86 -11.71
C LEU A 69 -6.27 -7.20 -13.09
N ASP A 70 -5.45 -6.33 -13.67
CA ASP A 70 -4.84 -6.60 -14.98
C ASP A 70 -3.91 -7.82 -14.91
N HIS A 71 -3.11 -7.90 -13.86
CA HIS A 71 -2.24 -9.05 -13.65
C HIS A 71 -3.01 -10.36 -13.40
N LEU A 72 -4.07 -10.32 -12.57
CA LEU A 72 -4.95 -11.48 -12.30
C LEU A 72 -5.65 -11.98 -13.56
N LYS A 73 -6.18 -11.05 -14.36
CA LYS A 73 -6.77 -11.33 -15.67
C LYS A 73 -5.79 -12.07 -16.56
N ASN A 74 -4.55 -11.60 -16.63
CA ASN A 74 -3.53 -12.18 -17.51
C ASN A 74 -2.93 -13.49 -16.97
N ALA A 75 -3.00 -13.73 -15.66
CA ALA A 75 -2.49 -14.95 -15.03
C ALA A 75 -3.44 -16.15 -15.12
N LYS A 76 -4.76 -15.92 -15.21
CA LYS A 76 -5.77 -16.99 -15.22
C LYS A 76 -6.12 -17.46 -16.63
N ALA A 77 -5.49 -18.56 -17.06
CA ALA A 77 -5.78 -19.19 -18.36
C ALA A 77 -7.21 -19.73 -18.49
N SER A 78 -7.92 -19.99 -17.38
CA SER A 78 -9.33 -20.40 -17.41
C SER A 78 -10.24 -19.34 -18.03
N ILE A 79 -9.97 -18.05 -17.80
CA ILE A 79 -10.80 -16.94 -18.30
C ILE A 79 -10.89 -16.95 -19.84
N PRO A 80 -9.78 -16.90 -20.62
CA PRO A 80 -9.87 -16.96 -22.07
C PRO A 80 -10.37 -18.31 -22.60
N ASN A 81 -10.17 -19.41 -21.87
CA ASN A 81 -10.69 -20.73 -22.25
C ASN A 81 -12.22 -20.79 -22.14
N ASP A 82 -12.76 -20.34 -21.01
CA ASP A 82 -14.21 -20.29 -20.76
C ASP A 82 -14.87 -19.31 -21.72
N PHE A 83 -14.25 -18.15 -21.97
CA PHE A 83 -14.72 -17.20 -22.96
C PHE A 83 -14.75 -17.81 -24.38
N SER A 84 -13.73 -18.57 -24.76
CA SER A 84 -13.68 -19.26 -26.05
C SER A 84 -14.80 -20.30 -26.18
N TRP A 85 -15.09 -21.04 -25.12
CA TRP A 85 -16.24 -21.96 -25.08
C TRP A 85 -17.56 -21.23 -25.19
N TYR A 86 -17.74 -20.15 -24.43
CA TYR A 86 -18.92 -19.30 -24.47
C TYR A 86 -19.20 -18.75 -25.88
N LYS A 87 -18.17 -18.22 -26.58
CA LYS A 87 -18.33 -17.70 -27.95
C LYS A 87 -18.78 -18.80 -28.93
N ARG A 88 -18.25 -20.02 -28.79
CA ARG A 88 -18.67 -21.18 -29.61
C ARG A 88 -20.11 -21.57 -29.33
N THR A 89 -20.50 -21.69 -28.06
CA THR A 89 -21.87 -22.08 -27.70
C THR A 89 -22.87 -21.00 -28.07
N PHE A 90 -22.56 -19.73 -27.83
CA PHE A 90 -23.33 -18.57 -28.29
C PHE A 90 -23.65 -18.65 -29.78
N THR A 91 -22.65 -18.93 -30.62
CA THR A 91 -22.85 -19.04 -32.09
C THR A 91 -23.87 -20.14 -32.45
N GLN A 92 -23.93 -21.23 -31.69
CA GLN A 92 -24.85 -22.34 -31.94
C GLN A 92 -26.27 -22.07 -31.42
N VAL A 93 -26.42 -21.34 -30.31
CA VAL A 93 -27.74 -21.11 -29.67
C VAL A 93 -28.42 -19.81 -30.11
N SER A 94 -27.65 -18.81 -30.54
CA SER A 94 -28.16 -17.47 -30.88
C SER A 94 -28.78 -17.36 -32.26
N THR A 95 -28.74 -18.40 -33.10
CA THR A 95 -29.21 -18.36 -34.50
C THR A 95 -30.67 -17.91 -34.64
N GLN A 96 -31.48 -18.04 -33.58
CA GLN A 96 -32.90 -17.71 -33.56
C GLN A 96 -33.21 -16.39 -32.81
N TRP A 97 -32.20 -15.66 -32.33
CA TRP A 97 -32.38 -14.49 -31.44
C TRP A 97 -32.39 -13.17 -32.21
N GLN A 98 -33.23 -12.23 -31.77
CA GLN A 98 -33.46 -10.95 -32.45
C GLN A 98 -32.35 -9.90 -32.22
N ASP A 99 -31.57 -10.00 -31.12
CA ASP A 99 -30.51 -9.04 -30.75
C ASP A 99 -29.08 -9.63 -30.86
N THR A 100 -28.85 -10.46 -31.88
CA THR A 100 -27.59 -11.20 -31.98
C THR A 100 -26.39 -10.30 -32.31
N ASP A 101 -26.59 -9.19 -33.04
CA ASP A 101 -25.49 -8.35 -33.52
C ASP A 101 -24.87 -7.47 -32.42
N THR A 102 -25.69 -6.87 -31.55
CA THR A 102 -25.19 -6.10 -30.39
C THR A 102 -24.43 -6.98 -29.40
N MET A 103 -24.92 -8.21 -29.16
CA MET A 103 -24.22 -9.21 -28.34
C MET A 103 -22.89 -9.65 -28.97
N ARG A 104 -22.79 -9.70 -30.30
CA ARG A 104 -21.52 -9.97 -31.00
C ARG A 104 -20.52 -8.83 -30.83
N GLU A 105 -20.96 -7.58 -30.90
CA GLU A 105 -20.10 -6.41 -30.64
C GLU A 105 -19.56 -6.44 -29.21
N GLU A 106 -20.41 -6.66 -28.20
CA GLU A 106 -19.98 -6.78 -26.80
C GLU A 106 -18.98 -7.95 -26.60
N LEU A 107 -19.19 -9.06 -27.31
CA LEU A 107 -18.29 -10.20 -27.29
C LEU A 107 -16.93 -9.87 -27.91
N ASP A 108 -16.89 -9.12 -29.00
CA ASP A 108 -15.64 -8.72 -29.64
C ASP A 108 -14.87 -7.72 -28.77
N ASP A 109 -15.55 -6.77 -28.12
CA ASP A 109 -14.95 -5.87 -27.13
C ASP A 109 -14.37 -6.63 -25.94
N LEU A 110 -15.12 -7.62 -25.42
CA LEU A 110 -14.64 -8.47 -24.33
C LEU A 110 -13.45 -9.33 -24.78
N GLN A 111 -13.43 -9.80 -26.04
CA GLN A 111 -12.29 -10.55 -26.59
C GLN A 111 -11.03 -9.68 -26.65
N ILE A 112 -11.15 -8.43 -27.10
CA ILE A 112 -10.02 -7.48 -27.13
C ILE A 112 -9.52 -7.24 -25.72
N PHE A 113 -10.42 -6.98 -24.77
CA PHE A 113 -10.08 -6.81 -23.37
C PHE A 113 -9.30 -8.02 -22.85
N LEU A 114 -9.85 -9.24 -22.99
CA LEU A 114 -9.26 -10.47 -22.47
C LEU A 114 -7.90 -10.79 -23.08
N SER A 115 -7.74 -10.61 -24.39
CA SER A 115 -6.50 -10.93 -25.11
C SER A 115 -5.39 -9.90 -24.95
N THR A 116 -5.74 -8.63 -24.71
CA THR A 116 -4.75 -7.55 -24.60
C THR A 116 -4.09 -7.57 -23.22
N ARG A 117 -2.77 -7.75 -23.19
CA ARG A 117 -1.97 -7.52 -21.97
C ARG A 117 -1.97 -6.04 -21.61
N TRP A 118 -1.98 -5.74 -20.31
CA TRP A 118 -2.01 -4.37 -19.80
C TRP A 118 -3.25 -3.57 -20.23
N ALA A 119 -4.36 -4.24 -20.59
CA ALA A 119 -5.56 -3.59 -21.13
C ALA A 119 -6.15 -2.53 -20.18
N ILE A 120 -6.13 -2.78 -18.87
CA ILE A 120 -6.67 -1.86 -17.86
C ILE A 120 -5.77 -0.63 -17.75
N LEU A 121 -4.45 -0.85 -17.70
CA LEU A 121 -3.50 0.26 -17.64
C LEU A 121 -3.50 1.11 -18.92
N LEU A 122 -3.60 0.48 -20.09
CA LEU A 122 -3.70 1.18 -21.37
C LEU A 122 -4.98 2.01 -21.45
N ASN A 123 -6.08 1.52 -20.90
CA ASN A 123 -7.32 2.28 -20.78
C ASN A 123 -7.18 3.48 -19.83
N LEU A 124 -6.52 3.32 -18.67
CA LEU A 124 -6.19 4.45 -17.79
C LEU A 124 -5.33 5.50 -18.51
N HIS A 125 -4.30 5.08 -19.24
CA HIS A 125 -3.47 5.98 -20.02
C HIS A 125 -4.29 6.74 -21.09
N ALA A 126 -5.23 6.07 -21.78
CA ALA A 126 -6.12 6.73 -22.74
C ALA A 126 -7.01 7.79 -22.07
N GLU A 127 -7.58 7.50 -20.89
CA GLU A 127 -8.39 8.46 -20.13
C GLU A 127 -7.56 9.66 -19.65
N MET A 128 -6.33 9.42 -19.17
CA MET A 128 -5.38 10.46 -18.79
C MET A 128 -5.04 11.38 -19.96
N PHE A 129 -4.76 10.79 -21.13
CA PHE A 129 -4.50 11.55 -22.36
C PHE A 129 -5.71 12.40 -22.76
N ARG A 130 -6.94 11.86 -22.65
CA ARG A 130 -8.19 12.58 -22.94
C ARG A 130 -8.41 13.77 -22.01
N THR A 131 -8.08 13.63 -20.72
CA THR A 131 -8.18 14.74 -19.77
C THR A 131 -7.12 15.82 -20.01
N ASN A 132 -5.94 15.45 -20.52
CA ASN A 132 -4.76 16.32 -20.63
C ASN A 132 -4.28 16.85 -19.26
N THR A 133 -3.04 17.34 -19.17
CA THR A 133 -2.49 17.98 -17.95
C THR A 133 -2.51 17.09 -16.70
N VAL A 134 -1.91 15.89 -16.74
CA VAL A 134 -1.80 14.99 -15.57
C VAL A 134 -0.35 14.77 -15.10
N GLU A 135 0.63 15.31 -15.81
CA GLU A 135 2.04 15.03 -15.58
C GLU A 135 2.54 15.54 -14.21
N ASP A 136 2.04 16.69 -13.78
CA ASP A 136 2.44 17.30 -12.50
C ASP A 136 2.06 16.41 -11.31
N ILE A 137 0.84 15.87 -11.30
CA ILE A 137 0.40 14.98 -10.22
C ILE A 137 1.14 13.65 -10.24
N LEU A 138 1.47 13.10 -11.41
CA LEU A 138 2.28 11.88 -11.51
C LEU A 138 3.66 12.07 -10.88
N GLN A 139 4.32 13.19 -11.17
CA GLN A 139 5.62 13.51 -10.57
C GLN A 139 5.52 13.66 -9.04
N VAL A 140 4.47 14.30 -8.53
CA VAL A 140 4.22 14.42 -7.08
C VAL A 140 3.98 13.04 -6.45
N LEU A 141 3.20 12.17 -7.08
CA LEU A 141 2.96 10.81 -6.61
C LEU A 141 4.24 9.97 -6.60
N ILE A 142 5.12 10.12 -7.60
CA ILE A 142 6.41 9.44 -7.62
C ILE A 142 7.29 9.91 -6.47
N VAL A 143 7.38 11.23 -6.23
CA VAL A 143 8.11 11.78 -5.08
C VAL A 143 7.58 11.19 -3.78
N PHE A 144 6.26 11.21 -3.58
CA PHE A 144 5.62 10.63 -2.40
C PHE A 144 5.95 9.14 -2.21
N CYS A 145 5.88 8.33 -3.27
CA CYS A 145 6.23 6.91 -3.21
C CYS A 145 7.69 6.70 -2.81
N VAL A 146 8.62 7.44 -3.43
CA VAL A 146 10.05 7.30 -3.18
C VAL A 146 10.42 7.77 -1.76
N GLU A 147 9.88 8.90 -1.32
CA GLU A 147 10.10 9.39 0.05
C GLU A 147 9.53 8.45 1.09
N SER A 148 8.30 7.94 0.88
CA SER A 148 7.67 6.99 1.81
C SER A 148 8.47 5.68 1.91
N LEU A 149 8.96 5.15 0.78
CA LEU A 149 9.75 3.92 0.75
C LEU A 149 11.16 4.07 1.34
N GLU A 150 11.76 5.26 1.25
CA GLU A 150 13.10 5.52 1.80
C GLU A 150 13.08 5.92 3.27
N LEU A 151 12.05 6.66 3.71
CA LEU A 151 11.86 7.00 5.13
C LEU A 151 11.48 5.78 5.95
N ASP A 152 10.66 4.88 5.37
CA ASP A 152 10.16 3.63 5.99
C ASP A 152 9.58 3.85 7.41
N PHE A 153 9.09 5.06 7.69
CA PHE A 153 8.58 5.45 8.99
C PHE A 153 7.10 5.07 9.13
N ALA A 154 6.81 4.14 10.04
CA ALA A 154 5.45 3.63 10.31
C ALA A 154 4.71 3.06 9.08
N LEU A 155 5.44 2.69 8.02
CA LEU A 155 4.87 2.14 6.80
C LEU A 155 4.48 0.67 7.02
N LEU A 156 3.19 0.34 6.86
CA LEU A 156 2.74 -1.04 7.01
C LEU A 156 3.14 -1.88 5.79
N PHE A 157 3.32 -3.19 5.95
CA PHE A 157 3.72 -4.06 4.85
C PHE A 157 2.78 -3.99 3.63
N PRO A 158 1.44 -3.88 3.76
CA PRO A 158 0.58 -3.79 2.58
C PRO A 158 0.81 -2.48 1.83
N GLU A 159 1.06 -1.39 2.57
CA GLU A 159 1.33 -0.06 2.04
C GLU A 159 2.67 -0.03 1.31
N ARG A 160 3.72 -0.59 1.93
CA ARG A 160 5.02 -0.80 1.28
C ARG A 160 4.86 -1.55 -0.04
N HIS A 161 4.15 -2.67 -0.03
CA HIS A 161 3.97 -3.48 -1.24
C HIS A 161 3.13 -2.74 -2.29
N THR A 162 2.10 -1.97 -1.90
CA THR A 162 1.35 -1.09 -2.81
C THR A 162 2.28 -0.09 -3.49
N LEU A 163 3.12 0.63 -2.74
CA LEU A 163 4.06 1.61 -3.30
C LEU A 163 5.05 0.96 -4.28
N LEU A 164 5.59 -0.21 -3.94
CA LEU A 164 6.51 -0.95 -4.79
C LEU A 164 5.84 -1.43 -6.10
N ARG A 165 4.55 -1.77 -6.09
CA ARG A 165 3.79 -2.18 -7.29
C ARG A 165 3.43 -1.01 -8.20
N VAL A 166 3.00 0.12 -7.64
CA VAL A 166 2.53 1.28 -8.43
C VAL A 166 3.68 2.12 -8.98
N LEU A 167 4.81 2.21 -8.28
CA LEU A 167 5.93 3.07 -8.66
C LEU A 167 6.48 2.81 -10.08
N PRO A 168 6.73 1.56 -10.53
CA PRO A 168 7.16 1.29 -11.90
C PRO A 168 6.20 1.85 -12.95
N VAL A 169 4.89 1.72 -12.70
CA VAL A 169 3.84 2.17 -13.60
C VAL A 169 3.76 3.69 -13.64
N LEU A 170 3.82 4.35 -12.48
CA LEU A 170 3.85 5.81 -12.41
C LEU A 170 5.04 6.39 -13.18
N VAL A 171 6.22 5.77 -13.07
CA VAL A 171 7.42 6.19 -13.82
C VAL A 171 7.19 6.07 -15.33
N VAL A 172 6.61 4.95 -15.79
CA VAL A 172 6.27 4.78 -17.22
C VAL A 172 5.28 5.85 -17.67
N LEU A 173 4.19 6.08 -16.92
CA LEU A 173 3.17 7.07 -17.27
C LEU A 173 3.72 8.51 -17.29
N ALA A 174 4.61 8.85 -16.36
CA ALA A 174 5.23 10.19 -16.26
C ALA A 174 6.34 10.45 -17.29
N THR A 175 6.70 9.45 -18.11
CA THR A 175 7.74 9.56 -19.15
C THR A 175 7.09 9.59 -20.54
N SER A 176 5.98 10.32 -20.65
CA SER A 176 5.21 10.50 -21.89
C SER A 176 5.95 11.31 -22.95
N SER A 177 7.02 12.04 -22.60
CA SER A 177 7.92 12.71 -23.54
C SER A 177 9.32 12.91 -22.95
N GLU A 178 10.30 13.31 -23.77
CA GLU A 178 11.66 13.64 -23.31
C GLU A 178 11.65 14.79 -22.30
N LYS A 179 10.85 15.82 -22.54
CA LYS A 179 10.69 16.97 -21.63
C LYS A 179 10.14 16.55 -20.26
N GLU A 180 9.11 15.70 -20.24
CA GLU A 180 8.53 15.22 -18.97
C GLU A 180 9.50 14.30 -18.23
N SER A 181 10.25 13.48 -18.96
CA SER A 181 11.32 12.65 -18.39
C SER A 181 12.40 13.50 -17.71
N GLU A 182 12.86 14.57 -18.37
CA GLU A 182 13.81 15.51 -17.76
C GLU A 182 13.22 16.21 -16.52
N SER A 183 11.95 16.62 -16.57
CA SER A 183 11.27 17.23 -15.42
C SER A 183 11.20 16.28 -14.23
N LEU A 184 10.79 15.04 -14.47
CA LEU A 184 10.74 13.99 -13.47
C LEU A 184 12.12 13.79 -12.81
N TYR A 185 13.18 13.64 -13.61
CA TYR A 185 14.51 13.35 -13.08
C TYR A 185 15.18 14.54 -12.39
N LYS A 186 14.70 15.77 -12.62
CA LYS A 186 15.08 16.94 -11.81
C LYS A 186 14.47 16.86 -10.40
N ARG A 187 13.26 16.30 -10.24
CA ARG A 187 12.60 16.12 -8.94
C ARG A 187 13.07 14.87 -8.21
N VAL A 188 13.21 13.75 -8.93
CA VAL A 188 13.63 12.46 -8.38
C VAL A 188 14.82 11.92 -9.16
N LYS A 189 15.98 11.84 -8.50
CA LYS A 189 17.17 11.26 -9.10
C LYS A 189 16.90 9.81 -9.53
N ILE A 190 17.16 9.50 -10.80
CA ILE A 190 16.99 8.14 -11.36
C ILE A 190 17.70 7.04 -10.53
N ASN A 191 18.82 7.35 -9.86
CA ASN A 191 19.52 6.40 -9.00
C ASN A 191 18.69 5.94 -7.79
N ARG A 192 17.81 6.80 -7.26
CA ARG A 192 16.89 6.42 -6.17
C ARG A 192 15.89 5.36 -6.67
N LEU A 193 15.31 5.58 -7.85
CA LEU A 193 14.42 4.61 -8.52
C LEU A 193 15.13 3.28 -8.80
N LEU A 194 16.35 3.33 -9.35
CA LEU A 194 17.16 2.15 -9.61
C LEU A 194 17.44 1.36 -8.32
N ASN A 195 17.77 2.03 -7.23
CA ASN A 195 18.02 1.38 -5.95
C ASN A 195 16.76 0.70 -5.42
N ILE A 196 15.60 1.37 -5.46
CA ILE A 196 14.32 0.78 -5.02
C ILE A 196 14.01 -0.48 -5.84
N PHE A 197 14.03 -0.38 -7.17
CA PHE A 197 13.71 -1.52 -8.04
C PHE A 197 14.74 -2.65 -7.95
N LYS A 198 16.00 -2.34 -7.63
CA LYS A 198 17.05 -3.33 -7.40
C LYS A 198 16.90 -4.02 -6.04
N ASN A 199 16.49 -3.30 -5.00
CA ASN A 199 16.37 -3.86 -3.66
C ASN A 199 15.21 -4.86 -3.57
N ASP A 200 14.11 -4.60 -4.26
CA ASP A 200 12.89 -5.42 -4.25
C ASP A 200 12.61 -6.00 -5.66
N PRO A 201 13.43 -6.94 -6.19
CA PRO A 201 13.28 -7.47 -7.54
C PRO A 201 12.01 -8.31 -7.73
N VAL A 202 11.44 -8.82 -6.63
CA VAL A 202 10.20 -9.61 -6.60
C VAL A 202 9.31 -9.07 -5.48
N ILE A 203 8.09 -8.68 -5.83
CA ILE A 203 7.14 -8.05 -4.92
C ILE A 203 5.87 -8.92 -4.82
N PRO A 204 5.30 -9.10 -3.62
CA PRO A 204 3.99 -9.73 -3.47
C PRO A 204 2.91 -8.97 -4.25
N ALA A 205 2.06 -9.67 -5.00
CA ALA A 205 0.99 -9.05 -5.78
C ALA A 205 -0.40 -9.44 -5.26
N PHE A 206 -0.73 -10.72 -5.37
CA PHE A 206 -2.01 -11.28 -4.93
C PHE A 206 -1.75 -12.74 -4.58
N PRO A 207 -2.07 -13.24 -3.37
CA PRO A 207 -1.67 -14.56 -2.87
C PRO A 207 -0.49 -15.27 -3.56
N ASP A 208 -0.77 -16.18 -4.50
CA ASP A 208 0.23 -17.01 -5.19
C ASP A 208 0.89 -16.31 -6.41
N LEU A 209 0.62 -15.02 -6.60
CA LEU A 209 1.14 -14.16 -7.67
C LEU A 209 2.14 -13.15 -7.12
N HIS A 210 3.16 -12.91 -7.93
CA HIS A 210 4.22 -11.96 -7.67
C HIS A 210 4.42 -11.07 -8.89
N LEU A 211 4.91 -9.87 -8.66
CA LEU A 211 5.32 -8.92 -9.69
C LEU A 211 6.82 -8.69 -9.61
N SER A 212 7.41 -8.21 -10.70
CA SER A 212 8.78 -7.75 -10.72
C SER A 212 8.85 -6.37 -11.36
N PRO A 213 9.37 -5.34 -10.66
CA PRO A 213 9.51 -3.99 -11.21
C PRO A 213 10.22 -4.00 -12.56
N ALA A 214 11.36 -4.70 -12.64
CA ALA A 214 12.14 -4.77 -13.87
C ALA A 214 11.36 -5.43 -15.02
N ALA A 215 10.60 -6.51 -14.75
CA ALA A 215 9.78 -7.16 -15.77
C ALA A 215 8.63 -6.24 -16.24
N MET A 216 7.96 -5.55 -15.31
CA MET A 216 6.90 -4.60 -15.62
C MET A 216 7.41 -3.47 -16.52
N LEU A 217 8.55 -2.86 -16.18
CA LEU A 217 9.15 -1.80 -17.01
C LEU A 217 9.49 -2.30 -18.43
N LYS A 218 10.06 -3.50 -18.55
CA LYS A 218 10.38 -4.11 -19.84
C LYS A 218 9.14 -4.39 -20.67
N GLU A 219 8.11 -5.00 -20.10
CA GLU A 219 6.86 -5.29 -20.80
C GLU A 219 6.14 -4.00 -21.23
N LEU A 220 6.12 -2.98 -20.37
CA LEU A 220 5.48 -1.70 -20.68
C LEU A 220 6.24 -0.92 -21.77
N SER A 221 7.55 -1.11 -21.91
CA SER A 221 8.33 -0.43 -22.95
C SER A 221 7.83 -0.67 -24.38
N SER A 222 7.18 -1.81 -24.67
CA SER A 222 6.59 -2.07 -25.99
C SER A 222 5.31 -1.27 -26.27
N TYR A 223 4.64 -0.78 -25.23
CA TYR A 223 3.42 0.02 -25.34
C TYR A 223 3.70 1.53 -25.25
N PHE A 224 4.74 1.92 -24.51
CA PHE A 224 5.08 3.31 -24.24
C PHE A 224 6.37 3.71 -24.97
N GLN A 225 6.23 4.16 -26.21
CA GLN A 225 7.36 4.41 -27.12
C GLN A 225 8.37 5.43 -26.54
N ASN A 226 7.91 6.46 -25.83
CA ASN A 226 8.80 7.45 -25.20
C ASN A 226 9.57 6.87 -24.01
N PHE A 227 8.96 5.94 -23.26
CA PHE A 227 9.66 5.21 -22.20
C PHE A 227 10.71 4.22 -22.73
N SER A 228 10.57 3.71 -23.96
CA SER A 228 11.55 2.78 -24.55
C SER A 228 12.98 3.35 -24.64
N SER A 229 13.11 4.68 -24.59
CA SER A 229 14.40 5.39 -24.54
C SER A 229 15.11 5.30 -23.18
N GLN A 230 14.43 4.86 -22.11
CA GLN A 230 14.95 4.83 -20.74
C GLN A 230 15.83 3.60 -20.46
N ILE A 231 16.93 3.47 -21.21
CA ILE A 231 17.81 2.29 -21.22
C ILE A 231 18.26 1.89 -19.81
N ARG A 232 18.62 2.84 -18.95
CA ARG A 232 19.11 2.54 -17.59
C ARG A 232 18.09 1.79 -16.72
N LEU A 233 16.80 2.09 -16.87
CA LEU A 233 15.72 1.39 -16.17
C LEU A 233 15.45 0.03 -16.83
N LEU A 234 15.54 -0.04 -18.15
CA LEU A 234 15.31 -1.27 -18.93
C LEU A 234 16.45 -2.29 -18.84
N THR A 235 17.65 -1.89 -18.42
CA THR A 235 18.78 -2.80 -18.17
C THR A 235 18.73 -3.47 -16.80
N LEU A 236 17.76 -3.14 -15.95
CA LEU A 236 17.57 -3.85 -14.67
C LEU A 236 17.29 -5.34 -14.93
N PRO A 237 17.94 -6.25 -14.18
CA PRO A 237 17.73 -7.68 -14.39
C PRO A 237 16.33 -8.07 -13.92
N ALA A 238 15.58 -8.73 -14.81
CA ALA A 238 14.37 -9.44 -14.41
C ALA A 238 14.74 -10.65 -13.54
N PRO A 239 13.80 -11.24 -12.77
CA PRO A 239 14.12 -12.28 -11.78
C PRO A 239 14.90 -13.49 -12.32
N HIS A 240 14.66 -13.84 -13.59
CA HIS A 240 15.32 -14.94 -14.30
C HIS A 240 16.69 -14.57 -14.90
N GLU A 241 17.01 -13.28 -14.98
CA GLU A 241 18.27 -12.73 -15.52
C GLU A 241 19.27 -12.38 -14.40
N ILE A 242 18.85 -12.47 -13.13
CA ILE A 242 19.69 -12.11 -11.98
C ILE A 242 20.93 -13.04 -11.95
N PRO A 243 22.16 -12.47 -11.94
CA PRO A 243 23.38 -13.26 -11.89
C PRO A 243 23.48 -14.14 -10.62
N PRO A 244 24.15 -15.31 -10.68
CA PRO A 244 24.23 -16.24 -9.54
C PRO A 244 24.81 -15.63 -8.26
N ARG A 245 25.72 -14.65 -8.38
CA ARG A 245 26.30 -13.95 -7.23
C ARG A 245 25.25 -13.08 -6.52
N GLU A 246 24.56 -12.21 -7.25
CA GLU A 246 23.50 -11.37 -6.68
C GLU A 246 22.32 -12.21 -6.19
N LEU A 247 22.05 -13.33 -6.84
CA LEU A 247 21.00 -14.27 -6.43
C LEU A 247 21.19 -14.77 -5.00
N GLN A 248 22.43 -15.04 -4.58
CA GLN A 248 22.72 -15.47 -3.21
C GLN A 248 22.41 -14.37 -2.19
N ASP A 249 22.71 -13.12 -2.53
CA ASP A 249 22.41 -11.98 -1.66
C ASP A 249 20.89 -11.76 -1.53
N TYR A 250 20.15 -11.87 -2.64
CA TYR A 250 18.68 -11.83 -2.58
C TYR A 250 18.09 -13.02 -1.81
N GLN A 251 18.61 -14.23 -1.97
CA GLN A 251 18.18 -15.36 -1.15
C GLN A 251 18.40 -15.09 0.34
N ARG A 252 19.54 -14.49 0.71
CA ARG A 252 19.78 -14.09 2.10
C ARG A 252 18.77 -13.06 2.58
N HIS A 253 18.42 -12.11 1.72
CA HIS A 253 17.44 -11.07 2.00
C HIS A 253 16.01 -11.62 2.18
N TYR A 254 15.52 -12.46 1.27
CA TYR A 254 14.13 -12.92 1.25
C TYR A 254 13.85 -14.10 2.22
N LEU A 255 14.83 -14.96 2.49
CA LEU A 255 14.58 -16.15 3.29
C LEU A 255 14.58 -15.82 4.79
N ILE A 256 13.43 -16.04 5.44
CA ILE A 256 13.17 -15.88 6.88
C ILE A 256 14.23 -16.58 7.73
N LEU A 257 14.74 -17.73 7.28
CA LEU A 257 15.77 -18.49 7.97
C LEU A 257 16.99 -17.62 8.35
N ASN A 258 17.39 -16.68 7.49
CA ASN A 258 18.55 -15.82 7.71
C ASN A 258 18.28 -14.68 8.69
N HIS A 259 17.01 -14.37 8.98
CA HIS A 259 16.59 -13.31 9.90
C HIS A 259 16.16 -13.86 11.26
N MET A 260 16.07 -15.17 11.42
CA MET A 260 15.47 -15.79 12.59
C MET A 260 16.22 -15.45 13.90
N GLY A 261 17.54 -15.27 13.84
CA GLY A 261 18.31 -14.83 15.02
C GLY A 261 17.84 -13.47 15.55
N THR A 262 17.68 -12.49 14.66
CA THR A 262 17.16 -11.17 14.99
C THR A 262 15.71 -11.22 15.43
N ILE A 263 14.86 -11.95 14.71
CA ILE A 263 13.44 -12.09 15.01
C ILE A 263 13.22 -12.66 16.43
N ARG A 264 13.98 -13.70 16.81
CA ARG A 264 13.90 -14.27 18.16
C ARG A 264 14.27 -13.25 19.24
N ALA A 265 15.38 -12.53 19.03
CA ALA A 265 15.83 -11.51 19.97
C ALA A 265 14.81 -10.37 20.12
N GLU A 266 14.25 -9.90 19.00
CA GLU A 266 13.21 -8.88 18.98
C GLU A 266 11.93 -9.35 19.68
N HIS A 267 11.50 -10.59 19.42
CA HIS A 267 10.34 -11.18 20.08
C HIS A 267 10.51 -11.26 21.59
N ASP A 268 11.65 -11.77 22.06
CA ASP A 268 11.89 -11.96 23.49
C ASP A 268 12.01 -10.61 24.21
N ASP A 269 12.75 -9.66 23.63
CA ASP A 269 12.88 -8.30 24.15
C ASP A 269 11.53 -7.58 24.22
N PHE A 270 10.75 -7.60 23.13
CA PHE A 270 9.41 -7.01 23.10
C PHE A 270 8.50 -7.66 24.13
N SER A 271 8.48 -8.99 24.22
CA SER A 271 7.60 -9.71 25.15
C SER A 271 7.86 -9.33 26.61
N ILE A 272 9.15 -9.18 26.98
CA ILE A 272 9.55 -8.76 28.33
C ILE A 272 9.15 -7.31 28.58
N ARG A 273 9.45 -6.39 27.64
CA ARG A 273 9.11 -4.97 27.77
C ARG A 273 7.60 -4.75 27.84
N PHE A 274 6.83 -5.42 26.99
CA PHE A 274 5.37 -5.37 26.99
C PHE A 274 4.79 -5.87 28.31
N ALA A 275 5.25 -7.01 28.82
CA ALA A 275 4.81 -7.52 30.12
C ALA A 275 5.15 -6.55 31.26
N SER A 276 6.34 -5.94 31.23
CA SER A 276 6.74 -4.92 32.21
C SER A 276 5.86 -3.67 32.14
N ALA A 277 5.64 -3.12 30.94
CA ALA A 277 4.77 -1.97 30.72
C ALA A 277 3.33 -2.26 31.19
N MET A 278 2.82 -3.46 30.93
CA MET A 278 1.51 -3.90 31.40
C MET A 278 1.42 -3.96 32.93
N ASN A 279 2.44 -4.48 33.61
CA ASN A 279 2.48 -4.50 35.08
C ASN A 279 2.49 -3.09 35.67
N GLN A 280 3.24 -2.17 35.07
CA GLN A 280 3.21 -0.75 35.46
C GLN A 280 1.83 -0.15 35.25
N MET A 281 1.15 -0.49 34.15
CA MET A 281 -0.20 -0.02 33.88
C MET A 281 -1.21 -0.53 34.92
N ILE A 282 -1.16 -1.82 35.28
CA ILE A 282 -2.02 -2.38 36.32
C ILE A 282 -1.76 -1.69 37.67
N THR A 283 -0.49 -1.44 38.00
CA THR A 283 -0.10 -0.74 39.24
C THR A 283 -0.66 0.67 39.26
N LEU A 284 -0.55 1.41 38.15
CA LEU A 284 -1.09 2.78 38.04
C LEU A 284 -2.62 2.80 38.27
N LYS A 285 -3.37 1.84 37.70
CA LYS A 285 -4.83 1.75 37.92
C LYS A 285 -5.21 1.44 39.37
N SER A 286 -4.33 0.77 40.12
CA SER A 286 -4.55 0.43 41.53
C SER A 286 -4.09 1.52 42.51
N SER A 287 -3.32 2.51 42.04
CA SER A 287 -2.74 3.57 42.87
C SER A 287 -3.69 4.77 42.93
N ASP A 288 -4.28 5.01 44.08
CA ASP A 288 -5.11 6.20 44.31
C ASP A 288 -4.20 7.43 44.56
N GLY A 289 -4.32 8.47 43.73
CA GLY A 289 -3.50 9.69 43.85
C GLY A 289 -2.05 9.59 43.33
N ALA A 290 -1.82 8.80 42.28
CA ALA A 290 -0.53 8.71 41.60
C ALA A 290 -0.02 10.08 41.11
N ASP A 291 1.30 10.29 41.16
CA ASP A 291 1.94 11.48 40.61
C ASP A 291 1.62 11.64 39.11
N ASN A 292 1.30 12.87 38.69
CA ASN A 292 0.83 13.15 37.33
C ASN A 292 1.93 12.93 36.28
N ASP A 293 3.18 13.28 36.61
CA ASP A 293 4.31 13.06 35.69
C ASP A 293 4.60 11.57 35.54
N TRP A 294 4.65 10.82 36.65
CA TRP A 294 4.79 9.37 36.61
C TRP A 294 3.67 8.66 35.83
N SER A 295 2.42 9.09 36.03
CA SER A 295 1.25 8.58 35.29
C SER A 295 1.41 8.81 33.78
N ARG A 296 1.81 10.00 33.37
CA ARG A 296 2.04 10.34 31.96
C ARG A 296 3.15 9.47 31.34
N ASP A 297 4.25 9.28 32.05
CA ASP A 297 5.38 8.50 31.55
C ASP A 297 5.01 7.02 31.34
N ILE A 298 4.21 6.43 32.24
CA ILE A 298 3.70 5.05 32.07
C ILE A 298 2.77 4.95 30.85
N LYS A 299 1.83 5.89 30.69
CA LYS A 299 0.88 5.88 29.57
C LYS A 299 1.60 6.11 28.23
N GLY A 300 2.60 6.97 28.20
CA GLY A 300 3.46 7.21 27.04
C GLY A 300 4.29 5.97 26.67
N ASN A 301 4.95 5.35 27.65
CA ASN A 301 5.70 4.10 27.42
C ASN A 301 4.81 2.97 26.88
N MET A 302 3.57 2.86 27.38
CA MET A 302 2.60 1.90 26.85
C MET A 302 2.22 2.23 25.39
N TYR A 303 2.02 3.51 25.06
CA TYR A 303 1.74 3.94 23.69
C TYR A 303 2.88 3.55 22.73
N ASP A 304 4.12 3.88 23.07
CA ASP A 304 5.29 3.54 22.25
C ASP A 304 5.42 2.02 22.07
N THR A 305 5.20 1.26 23.14
CA THR A 305 5.26 -0.21 23.09
C THR A 305 4.16 -0.78 22.19
N VAL A 306 2.94 -0.24 22.22
CA VAL A 306 1.84 -0.69 21.34
C VAL A 306 2.14 -0.38 19.87
N VAL A 307 2.66 0.82 19.58
CA VAL A 307 3.07 1.22 18.22
C VAL A 307 4.16 0.29 17.70
N GLU A 308 5.19 0.02 18.50
CA GLU A 308 6.24 -0.94 18.15
C GLU A 308 5.67 -2.34 17.89
N GLY A 309 4.72 -2.80 18.71
CA GLY A 309 4.05 -4.08 18.53
C GLY A 309 3.38 -4.20 17.15
N PHE A 310 2.65 -3.16 16.72
CA PHE A 310 2.07 -3.13 15.37
C PHE A 310 3.14 -3.13 14.26
N GLN A 311 4.26 -2.43 14.45
CA GLN A 311 5.37 -2.41 13.50
C GLN A 311 6.04 -3.79 13.40
N LEU A 312 6.25 -4.49 14.52
CA LEU A 312 6.78 -5.86 14.55
C LEU A 312 5.87 -6.82 13.80
N LEU A 313 4.57 -6.81 14.12
CA LEU A 313 3.56 -7.66 13.46
C LEU A 313 3.52 -7.39 11.96
N SER A 314 3.54 -6.12 11.56
CA SER A 314 3.57 -5.71 10.16
C SER A 314 4.81 -6.23 9.44
N ARG A 315 6.00 -5.96 9.97
CA ARG A 315 7.28 -6.34 9.36
C ARG A 315 7.42 -7.85 9.23
N TRP A 316 7.08 -8.61 10.28
CA TRP A 316 7.15 -10.08 10.25
C TRP A 316 6.13 -10.69 9.29
N THR A 317 4.91 -10.14 9.24
CA THR A 317 3.91 -10.56 8.25
C THR A 317 4.39 -10.27 6.83
N GLY A 318 4.93 -9.07 6.59
CA GLY A 318 5.53 -8.67 5.31
C GLY A 318 6.60 -9.64 4.83
N ARG A 319 7.50 -10.07 5.71
CA ARG A 319 8.55 -11.06 5.39
C ARG A 319 8.00 -12.41 4.93
N ILE A 320 6.87 -12.86 5.48
CA ILE A 320 6.19 -14.09 5.02
C ILE A 320 5.74 -13.91 3.57
N TRP A 321 5.05 -12.81 3.28
CA TRP A 321 4.59 -12.50 1.92
C TRP A 321 5.75 -12.37 0.92
N GLU A 322 6.82 -11.69 1.31
CA GLU A 322 8.02 -11.50 0.50
C GLU A 322 8.73 -12.83 0.21
N GLN A 323 8.92 -13.70 1.21
CA GLN A 323 9.47 -15.03 0.99
C GLN A 323 8.57 -15.85 0.06
N CYS A 324 7.25 -15.81 0.26
CA CYS A 324 6.31 -16.52 -0.60
C CYS A 324 6.44 -16.05 -2.05
N ALA A 325 6.40 -14.74 -2.31
CA ALA A 325 6.57 -14.16 -3.64
C ALA A 325 7.91 -14.58 -4.28
N TRP A 326 9.00 -14.52 -3.50
CA TRP A 326 10.32 -14.96 -3.93
C TRP A 326 10.34 -16.44 -4.35
N LYS A 327 9.75 -17.32 -3.54
CA LYS A 327 9.65 -18.77 -3.83
C LYS A 327 8.75 -19.02 -5.04
N PHE A 328 7.60 -18.36 -5.17
CA PHE A 328 6.73 -18.47 -6.35
C PHE A 328 7.41 -18.03 -7.64
N SER A 329 8.30 -17.03 -7.58
CA SER A 329 9.09 -16.61 -8.74
C SER A 329 10.17 -17.60 -9.19
N ARG A 330 10.43 -18.64 -8.38
CA ARG A 330 11.53 -19.61 -8.59
C ARG A 330 11.05 -21.03 -8.30
N PRO A 331 10.32 -21.67 -9.24
CA PRO A 331 9.96 -23.08 -9.11
C PRO A 331 11.19 -23.98 -8.92
N CYS A 332 11.06 -24.97 -8.03
CA CYS A 332 12.06 -26.01 -7.85
C CYS A 332 12.27 -26.79 -9.15
N LYS A 333 13.52 -26.88 -9.61
CA LYS A 333 13.88 -27.53 -10.88
C LYS A 333 13.94 -29.05 -10.76
N GLU A 334 14.45 -29.55 -9.64
CA GLU A 334 14.64 -30.98 -9.37
C GLU A 334 14.16 -31.30 -7.94
N PRO A 335 12.95 -31.86 -7.79
CA PRO A 335 12.48 -32.33 -6.50
C PRO A 335 13.41 -33.44 -5.98
N PRO A 336 13.73 -33.50 -4.67
CA PRO A 336 14.51 -34.58 -4.11
C PRO A 336 13.76 -35.90 -4.29
N ILE A 337 14.20 -36.73 -5.25
CA ILE A 337 13.65 -38.06 -5.50
C ILE A 337 14.06 -38.94 -4.31
N SER A 338 13.11 -39.37 -3.49
CA SER A 338 13.35 -40.53 -2.62
C SER A 338 13.34 -41.79 -3.46
N ASP A 339 14.26 -42.71 -3.19
CA ASP A 339 14.47 -43.98 -3.92
C ASP A 339 13.22 -44.87 -4.05
N SER A 340 12.13 -44.54 -3.35
CA SER A 340 10.85 -45.25 -3.37
C SER A 340 9.80 -44.72 -4.37
N GLN A 341 10.10 -43.72 -5.20
CA GLN A 341 9.12 -43.08 -6.12
C GLN A 341 9.56 -43.06 -7.60
N GLN A 342 10.34 -44.06 -8.04
CA GLN A 342 10.85 -44.11 -9.43
C GLN A 342 9.78 -44.40 -10.49
N ASP A 343 8.62 -44.95 -10.12
CA ASP A 343 7.58 -45.26 -11.09
C ASP A 343 6.48 -44.18 -11.09
N SER A 344 6.55 -43.27 -12.07
CA SER A 344 5.48 -42.33 -12.47
C SER A 344 5.16 -41.15 -11.52
N ALA A 345 6.15 -40.50 -10.91
CA ALA A 345 5.90 -39.23 -10.22
C ALA A 345 5.67 -38.07 -11.22
N THR A 346 4.42 -37.85 -11.63
CA THR A 346 4.02 -36.59 -12.29
C THR A 346 4.03 -35.46 -11.26
N PHE A 347 5.09 -34.64 -11.25
CA PHE A 347 5.15 -33.47 -10.38
C PHE A 347 4.26 -32.35 -10.93
N PHE A 348 3.29 -31.89 -10.15
CA PHE A 348 2.47 -30.73 -10.52
C PHE A 348 3.30 -29.45 -10.39
N ASP A 349 3.11 -28.49 -11.30
CA ASP A 349 3.88 -27.24 -11.28
C ASP A 349 3.68 -26.42 -9.99
N TYR A 350 2.49 -26.49 -9.39
CA TYR A 350 2.24 -25.87 -8.09
C TYR A 350 3.05 -26.50 -6.96
N GLU A 351 3.28 -27.82 -6.99
CA GLU A 351 4.12 -28.48 -5.99
C GLU A 351 5.57 -28.00 -6.07
N LYS A 352 6.07 -27.65 -7.26
CA LYS A 352 7.44 -27.15 -7.45
C LYS A 352 7.67 -25.80 -6.78
N VAL A 353 6.64 -24.96 -6.62
CA VAL A 353 6.76 -23.64 -5.98
C VAL A 353 6.40 -23.66 -4.48
N VAL A 354 5.68 -24.70 -4.03
CA VAL A 354 5.27 -24.86 -2.63
C VAL A 354 5.94 -26.08 -1.98
N ARG A 355 5.45 -27.30 -2.24
CA ARG A 355 5.88 -28.52 -1.53
C ARG A 355 7.39 -28.78 -1.64
N TRP A 356 7.95 -28.59 -2.83
CA TRP A 356 9.34 -28.92 -3.14
C TRP A 356 10.29 -27.72 -3.08
N ASN A 357 9.77 -26.53 -2.78
CA ASN A 357 10.56 -25.29 -2.78
C ASN A 357 10.99 -24.85 -1.38
N TYR A 358 10.55 -25.56 -0.33
CA TYR A 358 10.86 -25.23 1.06
C TYR A 358 11.59 -26.38 1.73
N THR A 359 12.78 -26.12 2.30
CA THR A 359 13.50 -27.11 3.09
C THR A 359 12.80 -27.38 4.42
N ALA A 360 13.26 -28.38 5.18
CA ALA A 360 12.74 -28.63 6.52
C ALA A 360 13.02 -27.45 7.47
N GLU A 361 14.20 -26.84 7.35
CA GLU A 361 14.64 -25.68 8.13
C GLU A 361 13.83 -24.44 7.78
N GLU A 362 13.57 -24.18 6.49
CA GLU A 362 12.74 -23.06 6.05
C GLU A 362 11.29 -23.19 6.53
N ARG A 363 10.73 -24.41 6.48
CA ARG A 363 9.39 -24.68 7.03
C ARG A 363 9.32 -24.47 8.54
N ARG A 364 10.36 -24.91 9.27
CA ARG A 364 10.46 -24.71 10.71
C ARG A 364 10.55 -23.22 11.06
N ALA A 365 11.38 -22.48 10.34
CA ALA A 365 11.53 -21.03 10.50
C ALA A 365 10.22 -20.28 10.19
N LEU A 366 9.49 -20.69 9.15
CA LEU A 366 8.19 -20.12 8.83
C LEU A 366 7.15 -20.39 9.94
N LEU A 367 7.08 -21.62 10.44
CA LEU A 367 6.17 -21.98 11.53
C LEU A 367 6.49 -21.21 12.83
N GLU A 368 7.78 -21.06 13.13
CA GLU A 368 8.26 -20.30 14.28
C GLU A 368 7.87 -18.81 14.18
N LEU A 369 8.09 -18.18 13.02
CA LEU A 369 7.68 -16.80 12.78
C LEU A 369 6.16 -16.61 12.90
N ILE A 370 5.36 -17.53 12.34
CA ILE A 370 3.90 -17.50 12.49
C ILE A 370 3.52 -17.63 13.97
N GLY A 371 4.23 -18.47 14.73
CA GLY A 371 4.08 -18.58 16.18
C GLY A 371 4.30 -17.25 16.89
N TYR A 372 5.39 -16.55 16.58
CA TYR A 372 5.71 -15.23 17.16
C TYR A 372 4.68 -14.16 16.81
N ILE A 373 4.26 -14.08 15.54
CA ILE A 373 3.20 -13.16 15.10
C ILE A 373 1.92 -13.41 15.90
N LYS A 374 1.48 -14.68 16.01
CA LYS A 374 0.27 -15.02 16.76
C LYS A 374 0.41 -14.77 18.25
N SER A 375 1.59 -15.02 18.82
CA SER A 375 1.88 -14.79 20.23
C SER A 375 1.76 -13.32 20.60
N ILE A 376 2.50 -12.44 19.91
CA ILE A 376 2.44 -10.99 20.14
C ILE A 376 1.04 -10.45 19.85
N GLY A 377 0.43 -10.86 18.74
CA GLY A 377 -0.92 -10.42 18.38
C GLY A 377 -1.94 -10.77 19.48
N LEU A 378 -1.85 -11.97 20.04
CA LEU A 378 -2.73 -12.39 21.13
C LEU A 378 -2.44 -11.62 22.43
N MET A 379 -1.17 -11.41 22.79
CA MET A 379 -0.78 -10.63 23.97
C MET A 379 -1.34 -9.21 23.92
N MET A 380 -1.21 -8.53 22.78
CA MET A 380 -1.74 -7.19 22.58
C MET A 380 -3.27 -7.18 22.59
N GLN A 381 -3.91 -8.12 21.91
CA GLN A 381 -5.37 -8.22 21.86
C GLN A 381 -6.00 -8.45 23.24
N HIS A 382 -5.37 -9.27 24.09
CA HIS A 382 -5.87 -9.52 25.46
C HIS A 382 -5.83 -8.27 26.36
N CYS A 383 -4.95 -7.32 26.06
CA CYS A 383 -4.76 -6.13 26.88
C CYS A 383 -5.47 -4.89 26.33
N ASP A 384 -6.09 -4.98 25.15
CA ASP A 384 -6.70 -3.85 24.42
C ASP A 384 -7.56 -2.98 25.32
N THR A 385 -8.61 -3.54 25.93
CA THR A 385 -9.54 -2.79 26.79
C THR A 385 -8.88 -2.20 28.04
N LEU A 386 -7.76 -2.76 28.50
CA LEU A 386 -7.03 -2.23 29.65
C LEU A 386 -6.19 -1.01 29.29
N VAL A 387 -5.69 -0.94 28.05
CA VAL A 387 -4.78 0.12 27.61
C VAL A 387 -5.49 1.22 26.82
N SER A 388 -6.66 0.99 26.22
CA SER A 388 -7.30 1.94 25.30
C SER A 388 -7.44 3.35 25.90
N GLU A 389 -7.90 3.50 27.14
CA GLU A 389 -8.05 4.80 27.81
C GLU A 389 -6.71 5.53 27.95
N ALA A 390 -5.65 4.81 28.34
CA ALA A 390 -4.31 5.37 28.47
C ALA A 390 -3.74 5.82 27.12
N LEU A 391 -3.96 5.03 26.07
CA LEU A 391 -3.55 5.37 24.70
C LEU A 391 -4.27 6.62 24.21
N TRP A 392 -5.59 6.70 24.41
CA TRP A 392 -6.39 7.86 24.01
C TRP A 392 -6.00 9.13 24.76
N GLU A 393 -5.71 9.02 26.06
CA GLU A 393 -5.16 10.14 26.82
C GLU A 393 -3.83 10.64 26.26
N THR A 394 -2.89 9.72 25.96
CA THR A 394 -1.60 10.10 25.35
C THR A 394 -1.81 10.81 24.02
N ILE A 395 -2.64 10.26 23.13
CA ILE A 395 -2.96 10.87 21.83
C ILE A 395 -3.59 12.25 22.03
N HIS A 396 -4.58 12.36 22.92
CA HIS A 396 -5.22 13.63 23.21
C HIS A 396 -4.21 14.66 23.71
N MET A 397 -3.30 14.26 24.59
CA MET A 397 -2.25 15.14 25.12
C MET A 397 -1.33 15.66 24.03
N GLU A 398 -0.84 14.79 23.14
CA GLU A 398 0.02 15.20 22.02
C GLU A 398 -0.71 16.15 21.06
N VAL A 399 -1.97 15.85 20.74
CA VAL A 399 -2.80 16.72 19.89
C VAL A 399 -3.01 18.09 20.55
N GLN A 400 -3.31 18.13 21.84
CA GLN A 400 -3.52 19.40 22.55
C GLN A 400 -2.21 20.19 22.75
N ASP A 401 -1.07 19.55 23.02
CA ASP A 401 0.23 20.23 23.05
C ASP A 401 0.55 20.87 21.70
N PHE A 402 0.35 20.12 20.61
CA PHE A 402 0.56 20.63 19.27
C PHE A 402 -0.38 21.81 18.96
N VAL A 403 -1.68 21.62 19.17
CA VAL A 403 -2.69 22.58 18.75
C VAL A 403 -2.69 23.82 19.65
N GLN A 404 -2.55 23.68 20.97
CA GLN A 404 -2.63 24.81 21.91
C GLN A 404 -1.30 25.55 22.06
N ASP A 405 -0.15 24.86 22.05
CA ASP A 405 1.15 25.48 22.31
C ASP A 405 1.99 25.67 21.03
N LYS A 406 2.20 24.60 20.24
CA LYS A 406 3.06 24.69 19.05
C LYS A 406 2.46 25.60 17.98
N LEU A 407 1.16 25.46 17.68
CA LEU A 407 0.50 26.34 16.71
C LEU A 407 0.42 27.80 17.18
N ASP A 408 0.33 28.06 18.49
CA ASP A 408 0.37 29.43 19.03
C ASP A 408 1.72 30.09 18.73
N THR A 409 2.79 29.34 18.96
CA THR A 409 4.16 29.77 18.66
C THR A 409 4.32 30.05 17.16
N MET A 410 3.78 29.18 16.30
CA MET A 410 3.77 29.39 14.85
C MET A 410 2.96 30.62 14.43
N LEU A 411 1.80 30.87 15.07
CA LEU A 411 0.98 32.05 14.80
C LEU A 411 1.70 33.35 15.17
N ARG A 412 2.34 33.40 16.36
CA ARG A 412 3.10 34.57 16.82
C ARG A 412 4.29 34.89 15.92
N THR A 413 4.91 33.87 15.36
CA THR A 413 6.07 34.01 14.45
C THR A 413 5.66 34.20 12.98
N THR A 414 4.40 33.95 12.62
CA THR A 414 3.90 34.17 11.27
C THR A 414 3.78 35.66 10.97
N PHE A 415 4.56 36.16 10.01
CA PHE A 415 4.54 37.57 9.63
C PHE A 415 3.15 38.02 9.18
N ARG A 416 2.75 39.23 9.60
CA ARG A 416 1.48 39.90 9.22
C ARG A 416 1.16 39.90 7.71
N LYS A 417 2.17 39.71 6.85
CA LYS A 417 2.03 39.66 5.38
C LYS A 417 1.48 38.33 4.84
N LYS A 418 1.46 37.23 5.62
CA LYS A 418 0.95 35.90 5.19
C LYS A 418 -0.42 35.61 5.82
N LYS A 419 -1.44 36.37 5.43
CA LYS A 419 -2.81 36.25 6.00
C LYS A 419 -3.42 34.85 5.83
N ASP A 420 -3.21 34.20 4.69
CA ASP A 420 -3.76 32.87 4.43
C ASP A 420 -3.18 31.79 5.35
N LEU A 421 -1.87 31.82 5.59
CA LEU A 421 -1.21 30.89 6.51
C LEU A 421 -1.68 31.10 7.96
N SER A 422 -1.79 32.37 8.38
CA SER A 422 -2.32 32.72 9.70
C SER A 422 -3.75 32.19 9.88
N ARG A 423 -4.60 32.33 8.85
CA ARG A 423 -5.95 31.78 8.86
C ARG A 423 -5.95 30.26 9.00
N ILE A 424 -5.15 29.53 8.22
CA ILE A 424 -5.07 28.06 8.30
C ILE A 424 -4.68 27.60 9.72
N LEU A 425 -3.65 28.22 10.31
CA LEU A 425 -3.21 27.88 11.66
C LEU A 425 -4.29 28.19 12.71
N SER A 426 -5.05 29.27 12.54
CA SER A 426 -6.18 29.62 13.40
C SER A 426 -7.36 28.65 13.25
N ASP A 427 -7.66 28.23 12.02
CA ASP A 427 -8.73 27.28 11.72
C ASP A 427 -8.41 25.90 12.35
N MET A 428 -7.16 25.44 12.24
CA MET A 428 -6.68 24.22 12.91
C MET A 428 -6.89 24.27 14.43
N ARG A 429 -6.59 25.41 15.06
CA ARG A 429 -6.85 25.62 16.49
C ARG A 429 -8.33 25.60 16.82
N THR A 430 -9.16 26.22 15.99
CA THR A 430 -10.60 26.29 16.21
C THR A 430 -11.27 24.93 16.12
N LEU A 431 -10.78 24.06 15.22
CA LEU A 431 -11.34 22.73 14.99
C LEU A 431 -10.90 21.68 16.02
N SER A 432 -9.66 21.78 16.52
CA SER A 432 -9.04 20.69 17.29
C SER A 432 -8.68 21.05 18.74
N ALA A 433 -8.67 22.33 19.12
CA ALA A 433 -8.36 22.71 20.50
C ALA A 433 -9.55 22.46 21.43
N ASP A 434 -9.33 21.67 22.48
CA ASP A 434 -10.26 21.52 23.59
C ASP A 434 -9.93 22.55 24.68
N TRP A 435 -10.56 23.73 24.58
CA TRP A 435 -10.41 24.78 25.57
C TRP A 435 -11.20 24.40 26.84
N MET A 436 -10.53 24.46 27.99
CA MET A 436 -11.24 24.41 29.27
C MET A 436 -12.25 25.57 29.31
N ALA A 437 -13.50 25.29 29.72
CA ALA A 437 -14.61 26.26 29.70
C ALA A 437 -14.37 27.55 30.54
N ASN A 438 -13.24 27.64 31.26
CA ASN A 438 -12.81 28.80 32.04
C ASN A 438 -11.52 29.48 31.52
N THR A 439 -10.93 29.03 30.40
CA THR A 439 -9.70 29.61 29.81
C THR A 439 -9.88 30.15 28.39
N SER A 440 -11.13 30.27 27.90
CA SER A 440 -11.40 31.03 26.68
C SER A 440 -11.00 32.49 26.92
N LYS A 441 -9.73 32.83 26.69
CA LYS A 441 -9.31 34.22 26.55
C LYS A 441 -10.18 34.80 25.44
N ALA A 442 -10.94 35.83 25.79
CA ALA A 442 -11.69 36.63 24.85
C ALA A 442 -10.79 37.10 23.69
N ASP A 443 -11.41 37.29 22.53
CA ASP A 443 -10.84 37.65 21.22
C ASP A 443 -9.45 38.31 21.20
N PRO A 444 -8.56 37.93 20.26
CA PRO A 444 -7.28 38.59 20.03
C PRO A 444 -7.40 39.92 19.24
N GLU A 445 -8.54 40.61 19.31
CA GLU A 445 -8.62 42.01 18.90
C GLU A 445 -8.23 42.88 20.09
N GLN A 446 -7.05 43.50 20.03
CA GLN A 446 -6.47 44.48 20.99
C GLN A 446 -5.43 43.96 22.00
N HIS A 447 -4.35 43.32 21.54
CA HIS A 447 -3.05 43.44 22.24
C HIS A 447 -2.06 44.24 21.38
N SER A 448 -2.28 45.55 21.43
CA SER A 448 -1.26 46.57 21.21
C SER A 448 -0.09 46.38 22.19
N LEU A 449 1.10 46.19 21.63
CA LEU A 449 2.37 46.74 22.13
C LEU A 449 2.54 46.73 23.66
N HIS A 450 2.69 45.56 24.29
CA HIS A 450 3.46 45.47 25.52
C HIS A 450 4.41 44.29 25.48
N GLN A 451 5.69 44.66 25.42
CA GLN A 451 6.86 43.82 25.50
C GLN A 451 7.18 43.70 26.99
N GLU A 452 6.48 42.84 27.72
CA GLU A 452 6.81 42.50 29.11
C GLU A 452 6.71 40.98 29.29
N THR A 453 7.88 40.37 29.47
CA THR A 453 8.17 39.20 30.33
C THR A 453 6.99 38.27 30.67
N GLU A 454 6.35 37.65 29.67
CA GLU A 454 5.64 36.38 29.88
C GLU A 454 6.67 35.26 29.79
N GLU A 455 7.22 34.85 30.94
CA GLU A 455 7.70 33.47 31.08
C GLU A 455 6.64 32.55 30.49
N MET A 456 7.06 31.58 29.66
CA MET A 456 6.22 30.58 28.99
C MET A 456 5.28 29.93 30.01
N ARG A 457 4.09 30.50 30.24
CA ARG A 457 3.00 29.80 30.90
C ARG A 457 2.55 28.72 29.94
N GLN A 458 3.10 27.52 30.08
CA GLN A 458 2.57 26.33 29.44
C GLN A 458 1.07 26.29 29.69
N SER A 459 0.29 26.17 28.61
CA SER A 459 -1.14 25.98 28.70
C SER A 459 -1.37 24.73 29.54
N THR A 460 -2.02 24.86 30.69
CA THR A 460 -2.34 23.72 31.54
C THR A 460 -3.67 23.15 31.05
N PHE A 461 -3.63 22.09 30.25
CA PHE A 461 -4.79 21.35 29.80
C PHE A 461 -4.83 19.96 30.42
N TYR A 462 -6.03 19.39 30.56
CA TYR A 462 -6.22 18.07 31.16
C TYR A 462 -6.37 17.01 30.06
N PRO A 463 -5.58 15.91 30.10
CA PRO A 463 -5.78 14.76 29.23
C PRO A 463 -7.21 14.25 29.31
N ARG A 464 -7.81 13.89 28.17
CA ARG A 464 -9.08 13.16 28.13
C ARG A 464 -8.88 11.78 27.52
N PRO A 465 -9.50 10.72 28.06
CA PRO A 465 -9.45 9.38 27.50
C PRO A 465 -10.41 9.26 26.29
N VAL A 466 -10.23 10.12 25.29
CA VAL A 466 -11.07 10.18 24.09
C VAL A 466 -10.19 10.37 22.86
N ALA A 467 -10.35 9.48 21.90
CA ALA A 467 -9.68 9.60 20.60
C ALA A 467 -10.23 10.81 19.82
N PRO A 468 -9.38 11.54 19.09
CA PRO A 468 -9.86 12.54 18.13
C PRO A 468 -10.69 11.86 17.04
N THR A 469 -11.69 12.57 16.52
CA THR A 469 -12.49 12.05 15.40
C THR A 469 -11.68 12.00 14.11
N ALA A 470 -12.05 11.11 13.18
CA ALA A 470 -11.41 11.01 11.87
C ALA A 470 -11.53 12.27 10.98
N ALA A 471 -12.36 13.25 11.37
CA ALA A 471 -12.44 14.54 10.71
C ALA A 471 -11.56 15.62 11.37
N GLN A 472 -11.13 15.40 12.62
CA GLN A 472 -10.23 16.28 13.36
C GLN A 472 -8.74 15.96 13.10
N VAL A 473 -8.44 14.70 12.80
CA VAL A 473 -7.13 14.20 12.33
C VAL A 473 -7.11 14.28 10.80
#